data_AF-A0A950A987-F1
#
_entry.id   AF-A0A950A987-F1
#
_cell.length_a   1.000
_cell.length_b   1.000
_cell.length_c   1.000
_cell.angle_alpha   90.00
_cell.angle_beta   90.00
_cell.angle_gamma   90.00
#
_symmetry.space_group_name_H-M   'P 1'
#
loop_
_entity.id
_entity.type
_entity.pdbx_description
1 polymer ?
#
loop_
_entity_poly.entity_id
_entity_poly.type
_entity_poly.pdbx_seq_one_letter_code
_entity_poly.pdbx_strand_id
1 'polypeptide(L)'
;YNEFGTRDEFGQALLIREGSRLLDAVEETIAAHADDPLAALTAGLECFLTVATTDPFVRLLLGDDGTGGLLPLLTTQSRPVLDWASERVAATIRSHWPQAASVDLEALADTLVRLAISHVTAPRDPPARTAEAITGLLAPSIERMLAAAL
;
A
#
# COMPACT_ATOMS: atom_id res chain seq x y z
N TYR A 1 9.89 27.49 -24.40
CA TYR A 1 8.50 27.08 -24.68
C TYR A 1 8.57 25.57 -24.94
N ASN A 2 8.59 24.76 -23.89
CA ASN A 2 7.46 24.13 -23.18
C ASN A 2 6.90 22.88 -23.88
N GLU A 3 7.69 21.81 -24.00
CA GLU A 3 7.15 20.51 -24.47
C GLU A 3 7.54 19.28 -23.63
N PHE A 4 8.40 19.41 -22.61
CA PHE A 4 8.69 18.30 -21.68
C PHE A 4 8.02 18.43 -20.31
N GLY A 5 7.55 19.64 -19.92
CA GLY A 5 6.82 19.84 -18.67
C GLY A 5 5.40 19.26 -18.68
N THR A 6 4.72 19.19 -19.82
CA THR A 6 3.27 18.91 -19.84
C THR A 6 2.90 17.43 -19.78
N ARG A 7 3.77 16.50 -20.22
CA ARG A 7 3.47 15.05 -20.20
C ARG A 7 3.90 14.39 -18.90
N ASP A 8 5.07 14.75 -18.37
CA ASP A 8 5.60 14.18 -17.13
C ASP A 8 4.89 14.75 -15.89
N GLU A 9 4.60 16.07 -15.85
CA GLU A 9 3.81 16.66 -14.74
C GLU A 9 2.37 16.13 -14.74
N PHE A 10 1.77 15.91 -15.92
CA PHE A 10 0.45 15.30 -16.02
C PHE A 10 0.45 13.84 -15.55
N GLY A 11 1.47 13.07 -15.94
CA GLY A 11 1.65 11.70 -15.45
C GLY A 11 1.82 11.62 -13.93
N GLN A 12 2.63 12.51 -13.35
CA GLN A 12 2.79 12.60 -11.89
C GLN A 12 1.50 13.01 -11.18
N ALA A 13 0.78 14.02 -11.68
CA ALA A 13 -0.48 14.45 -11.09
C ALA A 13 -1.55 13.35 -11.14
N LEU A 14 -1.63 12.62 -12.25
CA LEU A 14 -2.55 11.49 -12.40
C LEU A 14 -2.18 10.36 -11.44
N LEU A 15 -0.89 10.05 -11.31
CA LEU A 15 -0.41 9.06 -10.37
C LEU A 15 -0.73 9.41 -8.93
N ILE A 16 -0.46 10.65 -8.52
CA ILE A 16 -0.76 11.09 -7.15
C ILE A 16 -2.26 10.97 -6.91
N ARG A 17 -3.09 11.35 -7.89
CA ARG A 17 -4.54 11.22 -7.78
C ARG A 17 -5.00 9.77 -7.63
N GLU A 18 -4.62 8.89 -8.55
CA GLU A 18 -5.07 7.49 -8.53
C GLU A 18 -4.44 6.70 -7.38
N GLY A 19 -3.16 6.94 -7.09
CA GLY A 19 -2.50 6.38 -5.92
C GLY A 19 -3.15 6.85 -4.62
N SER A 20 -3.55 8.13 -4.53
CA SER A 20 -4.19 8.65 -3.32
C SER A 20 -5.54 7.98 -3.15
N ARG A 21 -6.35 7.92 -4.21
CA ARG A 21 -7.65 7.25 -4.20
C ARG A 21 -7.55 5.76 -3.82
N LEU A 22 -6.51 5.07 -4.30
CA LEU A 22 -6.23 3.68 -3.90
C LEU A 22 -5.90 3.59 -2.40
N LEU A 23 -5.00 4.43 -1.91
CA LEU A 23 -4.65 4.43 -0.49
C LEU A 23 -5.83 4.85 0.39
N ASP A 24 -6.65 5.81 -0.03
CA ASP A 24 -7.87 6.21 0.68
C ASP A 24 -8.81 5.00 0.88
N ALA A 25 -8.99 4.17 -0.16
CA ALA A 25 -9.82 2.97 -0.07
C ALA A 25 -9.22 1.91 0.88
N VAL A 26 -7.90 1.76 0.89
CA VAL A 26 -7.19 0.87 1.82
C VAL A 26 -7.36 1.37 3.26
N GLU A 27 -7.18 2.66 3.49
CA GLU A 27 -7.32 3.29 4.81
C GLU A 27 -8.76 3.17 5.34
N GLU A 28 -9.76 3.41 4.50
CA GLU A 28 -11.18 3.19 4.85
C GLU A 28 -11.47 1.73 5.18
N THR A 29 -10.87 0.79 4.43
CA THR A 29 -11.03 -0.65 4.68
C THR A 29 -10.41 -1.06 6.02
N ILE A 30 -9.23 -0.53 6.36
CA ILE A 30 -8.58 -0.74 7.65
C ILE A 30 -9.45 -0.17 8.77
N ALA A 31 -9.94 1.06 8.61
CA ALA A 31 -10.78 1.72 9.60
C ALA A 31 -12.08 0.94 9.89
N ALA A 32 -12.67 0.32 8.87
CA ALA A 32 -13.89 -0.48 9.00
C ALA A 32 -13.72 -1.77 9.85
N HIS A 33 -12.49 -2.20 10.08
CA HIS A 33 -12.14 -3.42 10.82
C HIS A 33 -11.23 -3.12 12.03
N ALA A 34 -11.19 -1.87 12.49
CA ALA A 34 -10.22 -1.43 13.50
C ALA A 34 -10.34 -2.15 14.87
N ASP A 35 -11.41 -2.90 15.09
CA ASP A 35 -11.65 -3.77 16.25
C ASP A 35 -10.78 -5.03 16.27
N ASP A 36 -10.28 -5.47 15.12
CA ASP A 36 -9.30 -6.56 15.02
C ASP A 36 -8.14 -6.13 14.10
N PRO A 37 -6.96 -5.81 14.66
CA PRO A 37 -5.83 -5.34 13.88
C PRO A 37 -5.35 -6.31 12.79
N LEU A 38 -5.39 -7.61 13.06
CA LEU A 38 -4.98 -8.61 12.07
C LEU A 38 -6.00 -8.67 10.93
N ALA A 39 -7.29 -8.67 11.26
CA ALA A 39 -8.35 -8.64 10.26
C ALA A 39 -8.31 -7.35 9.42
N ALA A 40 -8.07 -6.19 10.05
CA ALA A 40 -7.96 -4.90 9.38
C ALA A 40 -6.81 -4.85 8.38
N LEU A 41 -5.62 -5.29 8.77
CA LEU A 41 -4.47 -5.33 7.87
C LEU A 41 -4.67 -6.34 6.74
N THR A 42 -5.34 -7.46 7.02
CA THR A 42 -5.68 -8.46 6.00
C THR A 42 -6.64 -7.88 4.98
N ALA A 43 -7.73 -7.25 5.44
CA ALA A 43 -8.73 -6.62 4.58
C ALA A 43 -8.15 -5.47 3.75
N GLY A 44 -7.31 -4.62 4.36
CA GLY A 44 -6.62 -3.54 3.65
C GLY A 44 -5.69 -4.04 2.55
N LEU A 45 -4.92 -5.11 2.84
CA LEU A 45 -4.03 -5.73 1.87
C LEU A 45 -4.81 -6.40 0.73
N GLU A 46 -5.90 -7.11 1.04
CA GLU A 46 -6.78 -7.70 0.03
C GLU A 46 -7.41 -6.61 -0.87
N CYS A 47 -7.85 -5.50 -0.28
CA CYS A 47 -8.41 -4.35 -1.01
C CYS A 47 -7.39 -3.80 -2.01
N PHE A 48 -6.15 -3.54 -1.55
CA PHE A 48 -5.07 -3.10 -2.43
C PHE A 48 -4.83 -4.08 -3.58
N LEU A 49 -4.63 -5.36 -3.29
CA LEU A 49 -4.35 -6.40 -4.29
C LEU A 49 -5.50 -6.55 -5.30
N THR A 50 -6.74 -6.41 -4.84
CA THR A 50 -7.93 -6.48 -5.70
C THR A 50 -8.02 -5.29 -6.63
N VAL A 51 -7.88 -4.06 -6.11
CA VAL A 51 -7.92 -2.86 -6.95
C VAL A 51 -6.74 -2.86 -7.92
N ALA A 52 -5.55 -3.23 -7.46
CA ALA A 52 -4.35 -3.26 -8.27
C ALA A 52 -4.39 -4.30 -9.40
N THR A 53 -5.21 -5.36 -9.29
CA THR A 53 -5.39 -6.36 -10.35
C THR A 53 -6.59 -6.08 -11.25
N THR A 54 -7.52 -5.22 -10.84
CA THR A 54 -8.76 -4.95 -11.60
C THR A 54 -8.79 -3.57 -12.25
N ASP A 55 -8.11 -2.57 -11.69
CA ASP A 55 -8.05 -1.21 -12.23
C ASP A 55 -6.96 -1.11 -13.31
N PRO A 56 -7.33 -0.82 -14.58
CA PRO A 56 -6.38 -0.73 -15.68
C PRO A 56 -5.29 0.34 -15.49
N PHE A 57 -5.59 1.44 -14.80
CA PHE A 57 -4.61 2.50 -14.51
C PHE A 57 -3.64 2.05 -13.43
N VAL A 58 -4.13 1.45 -12.34
CA VAL A 58 -3.24 0.95 -11.28
C VAL A 58 -2.33 -0.16 -11.82
N ARG A 59 -2.85 -1.03 -12.69
CA ARG A 59 -2.03 -2.02 -13.41
C ARG A 59 -0.98 -1.39 -14.31
N LEU A 60 -1.31 -0.31 -15.00
CA LEU A 60 -0.35 0.42 -15.84
C LEU A 60 0.76 1.07 -14.99
N LEU A 61 0.40 1.58 -13.81
CA LEU A 61 1.36 2.20 -12.88
C LEU A 61 2.31 1.16 -12.25
N LEU A 62 1.79 -0.02 -11.91
CA LEU A 62 2.52 -1.07 -11.18
C LEU A 62 3.15 -2.13 -12.09
N GLY A 63 2.68 -2.28 -13.32
CA GLY A 63 3.13 -3.31 -14.25
C GLY A 63 4.48 -2.99 -14.88
N ASP A 64 5.26 -4.04 -15.12
CA ASP A 64 6.36 -4.06 -16.08
C ASP A 64 5.84 -4.75 -17.36
N ASP A 65 5.44 -3.97 -18.36
CA ASP A 65 5.07 -4.46 -19.69
C ASP A 65 6.31 -4.74 -20.57
N GLY A 66 7.50 -4.85 -19.97
CA GLY A 66 8.77 -4.97 -20.68
C GLY A 66 9.37 -3.62 -21.06
N THR A 67 8.76 -2.50 -20.64
CA THR A 67 9.34 -1.14 -20.78
C THR A 67 9.99 -0.63 -19.48
N GLY A 68 9.99 -1.41 -18.40
CA GLY A 68 10.56 -1.03 -17.11
C GLY A 68 9.56 -0.45 -16.12
N GLY A 69 8.26 -0.43 -16.45
CA GLY A 69 7.19 0.12 -15.63
C GLY A 69 7.35 1.61 -15.34
N LEU A 70 6.32 2.24 -14.74
CA LEU A 70 6.47 3.63 -14.29
C LEU A 70 7.15 3.70 -12.92
N LEU A 71 7.07 2.64 -12.09
CA LEU A 71 7.62 2.56 -10.72
C LEU A 71 9.04 3.14 -10.52
N PRO A 72 10.04 2.86 -11.36
CA PRO A 72 11.40 3.42 -11.20
C PRO A 72 11.49 4.94 -11.41
N LEU A 73 10.49 5.54 -12.07
CA LEU A 73 10.39 6.98 -12.34
C LEU A 73 9.47 7.71 -11.34
N LEU A 74 8.85 7.00 -10.40
CA LEU A 74 7.81 7.57 -9.55
C LEU A 74 8.40 8.24 -8.31
N THR A 75 8.48 9.57 -8.37
CA THR A 75 8.61 10.40 -7.19
C THR A 75 7.32 11.22 -6.99
N THR A 76 6.85 11.30 -5.74
CA THR A 76 5.83 12.26 -5.30
C THR A 76 6.58 13.34 -4.52
N GLN A 77 6.60 14.58 -5.01
CA GLN A 77 7.34 15.69 -4.37
C GLN A 77 8.80 15.33 -4.02
N SER A 78 9.51 14.69 -4.96
CA SER A 78 10.90 14.22 -4.79
C SER A 78 11.10 13.07 -3.79
N ARG A 79 10.03 12.43 -3.29
CA ARG A 79 10.09 11.21 -2.46
C ARG A 79 9.66 9.97 -3.26
N PRO A 80 10.35 8.83 -3.12
CA PRO A 80 9.90 7.56 -3.70
C PRO A 80 8.43 7.28 -3.33
N VAL A 81 7.61 6.82 -4.30
CA VAL A 81 6.19 6.47 -4.06
C VAL A 81 6.02 5.41 -2.97
N LEU A 82 7.00 4.52 -2.83
CA LEU A 82 7.08 3.55 -1.74
C LEU A 82 7.06 4.23 -0.38
N ASP A 83 7.94 5.21 -0.16
CA ASP A 83 8.05 5.93 1.11
C ASP A 83 6.75 6.66 1.44
N TRP A 84 6.15 7.31 0.44
CA TRP A 84 4.86 7.98 0.60
C TRP A 84 3.72 7.02 0.99
N ALA A 85 3.62 5.85 0.34
CA ALA A 85 2.61 4.86 0.66
C ALA A 85 2.84 4.26 2.07
N SER A 86 4.09 3.94 2.40
CA SER A 86 4.48 3.43 3.72
C SER A 86 4.18 4.43 4.84
N GLU A 87 4.50 5.72 4.64
CA GLU A 87 4.18 6.80 5.59
C GLU A 87 2.66 6.89 5.85
N ARG A 88 1.85 6.84 4.79
CA ARG A 88 0.39 6.87 4.88
C ARG A 88 -0.18 5.68 5.65
N VAL A 89 0.23 4.46 5.29
CA VAL A 89 -0.20 3.25 5.99
C VAL A 89 0.23 3.28 7.46
N ALA A 90 1.46 3.69 7.75
CA ALA A 90 1.94 3.84 9.14
C ALA A 90 1.13 4.88 9.92
N ALA A 91 0.74 5.99 9.29
CA ALA A 91 -0.11 7.01 9.91
C ALA A 91 -1.49 6.44 10.27
N THR A 92 -2.10 5.67 9.38
CA THR A 92 -3.39 5.01 9.60
C THR A 92 -3.33 3.98 10.73
N ILE A 93 -2.29 3.13 10.76
CA ILE A 93 -2.08 2.18 11.86
C ILE A 93 -1.95 2.94 13.19
N ARG A 94 -1.16 4.01 13.22
CA ARG A 94 -0.95 4.82 14.43
C ARG A 94 -2.22 5.53 14.91
N SER A 95 -3.09 5.96 14.00
CA SER A 95 -4.34 6.64 14.38
C SER A 95 -5.37 5.69 14.99
N HIS A 96 -5.41 4.44 14.52
CA HIS A 96 -6.36 3.43 15.01
C HIS A 96 -5.86 2.69 16.26
N TRP A 97 -4.55 2.49 16.38
CA TRP A 97 -3.93 1.80 17.53
C TRP A 97 -2.83 2.65 18.17
N PRO A 98 -3.16 3.78 18.83
CA PRO A 98 -2.18 4.72 19.37
C PRO A 98 -1.33 4.17 20.52
N GLN A 99 -1.75 3.06 21.14
CA GLN A 99 -1.01 2.37 22.21
C GLN A 99 0.14 1.51 21.68
N ALA A 100 0.22 1.30 20.36
CA ALA A 100 1.27 0.50 19.74
C ALA A 100 2.64 1.21 19.76
N ALA A 101 3.71 0.42 19.88
CA ALA A 101 5.07 0.94 19.92
C ALA A 101 5.47 1.56 18.56
N SER A 102 5.74 2.87 18.54
CA SER A 102 5.89 3.64 17.29
C SER A 102 7.05 3.20 16.38
N VAL A 103 8.14 2.67 16.95
CA VAL A 103 9.38 2.34 16.20
C VAL A 103 9.20 1.13 15.27
N ASP A 104 8.29 0.22 15.60
CA ASP A 104 8.06 -0.98 14.80
C ASP A 104 6.96 -0.78 13.75
N LEU A 105 6.07 0.20 13.93
CA LEU A 105 4.95 0.46 13.01
C LEU A 105 5.38 0.89 11.61
N GLU A 106 6.43 1.72 11.52
CA GLU A 106 6.96 2.18 10.24
C GLU A 106 7.59 1.02 9.45
N ALA A 107 8.32 0.14 10.15
CA ALA A 107 8.90 -1.06 9.55
C ALA A 107 7.83 -2.06 9.09
N LEU A 108 6.75 -2.23 9.87
CA LEU A 108 5.60 -3.06 9.48
C LEU A 108 4.91 -2.49 8.23
N ALA A 109 4.62 -1.19 8.21
CA ALA A 109 3.99 -0.54 7.06
C ALA A 109 4.85 -0.66 5.79
N ASP A 110 6.14 -0.37 5.87
CA ASP A 110 7.08 -0.54 4.74
C ASP A 110 7.12 -1.99 4.24
N THR A 111 7.17 -2.95 5.16
CA THR A 111 7.17 -4.37 4.81
C THR A 111 5.88 -4.77 4.08
N LEU A 112 4.72 -4.37 4.60
CA LEU A 112 3.42 -4.66 3.98
C LEU A 112 3.31 -4.04 2.58
N VAL A 113 3.70 -2.78 2.41
CA VAL A 113 3.66 -2.08 1.12
C VAL A 113 4.57 -2.77 0.10
N ARG A 114 5.80 -3.15 0.48
CA ARG A 114 6.73 -3.85 -0.41
C ARG A 114 6.21 -5.22 -0.83
N LEU A 115 5.64 -5.98 0.10
CA LEU A 115 5.03 -7.28 -0.20
C LEU A 115 3.82 -7.12 -1.12
N ALA A 116 2.95 -6.14 -0.85
CA ALA A 116 1.79 -5.85 -1.69
C ALA A 116 2.20 -5.57 -3.14
N ILE A 117 3.17 -4.69 -3.35
CA ILE A 117 3.69 -4.36 -4.68
C ILE A 117 4.33 -5.59 -5.34
N SER A 118 5.17 -6.35 -4.61
CA SER A 118 5.78 -7.57 -5.13
C SER A 118 4.75 -8.60 -5.60
N HIS A 119 3.61 -8.70 -4.92
CA HIS A 119 2.56 -9.65 -5.26
C HIS A 119 1.64 -9.17 -6.38
N VAL A 120 1.55 -7.86 -6.62
CA VAL A 120 0.88 -7.30 -7.82
C VAL A 120 1.74 -7.50 -9.06
N THR A 121 3.06 -7.34 -8.96
CA THR A 121 3.96 -7.46 -10.12
C THR A 121 4.14 -8.90 -10.57
N ALA A 122 4.11 -9.86 -9.64
CA ALA A 122 4.24 -11.29 -9.92
C ALA A 122 3.15 -12.13 -9.20
N PRO A 123 1.88 -11.99 -9.61
CA PRO A 123 0.76 -12.65 -8.94
C PRO A 123 0.81 -14.17 -9.15
N ARG A 124 0.59 -14.93 -8.07
CA ARG A 124 0.51 -16.40 -8.07
C ARG A 124 -0.83 -16.94 -7.56
N ASP A 125 -1.44 -16.22 -6.62
CA ASP A 125 -2.67 -16.60 -5.94
C ASP A 125 -3.69 -15.44 -6.00
N PRO A 126 -4.98 -15.70 -5.77
CA PRO A 126 -5.99 -14.64 -5.65
C PRO A 126 -5.64 -13.63 -4.54
N PRO A 127 -6.14 -12.37 -4.65
CA PRO A 127 -5.92 -11.31 -3.65
C PRO A 127 -6.17 -11.76 -2.20
N ALA A 128 -7.34 -12.35 -1.92
CA ALA A 128 -7.71 -12.82 -0.58
C ALA A 128 -6.69 -13.80 0.01
N ARG A 129 -6.35 -14.86 -0.75
CA ARG A 129 -5.36 -15.86 -0.30
C ARG A 129 -3.97 -15.28 -0.09
N THR A 130 -3.57 -14.34 -0.93
CA THR A 130 -2.28 -13.66 -0.80
C THR A 130 -2.26 -12.79 0.45
N ALA A 131 -3.34 -12.04 0.71
CA ALA A 131 -3.47 -11.21 1.89
C ALA A 131 -3.42 -12.05 3.17
N GLU A 132 -4.24 -13.11 3.26
CA GLU A 132 -4.25 -14.07 4.37
C GLU A 132 -2.88 -14.71 4.61
N ALA A 133 -2.16 -15.09 3.53
CA ALA A 133 -0.84 -15.70 3.67
C ALA A 133 0.20 -14.70 4.22
N ILE A 134 0.22 -13.47 3.71
CA ILE A 134 1.14 -12.43 4.16
C ILE A 134 0.87 -12.05 5.61
N THR A 135 -0.38 -11.74 5.96
CA THR A 135 -0.72 -11.33 7.32
C THR A 135 -0.62 -12.49 8.30
N GLY A 136 -0.94 -13.71 7.89
CA GLY A 136 -0.72 -14.91 8.70
C GLY A 136 0.76 -15.15 9.05
N LEU A 137 1.69 -14.88 8.13
CA LEU A 137 3.13 -14.95 8.41
C LEU A 137 3.60 -13.84 9.37
N LEU A 138 2.99 -12.66 9.29
CA LEU A 138 3.32 -11.50 10.12
C LEU A 138 2.52 -11.45 11.43
N ALA A 139 1.52 -12.30 11.61
CA ALA A 139 0.59 -12.28 12.73
C ALA A 139 1.29 -12.22 14.11
N PRO A 140 2.32 -13.03 14.41
CA PRO A 140 3.00 -12.94 15.71
C PRO A 140 3.68 -11.59 15.98
N SER A 141 4.09 -10.87 14.95
CA SER A 141 4.66 -9.53 15.06
C SER A 141 3.56 -8.47 15.16
N ILE A 142 2.52 -8.57 14.31
CA ILE A 142 1.34 -7.68 14.34
C ILE A 142 0.68 -7.73 15.72
N GLU A 143 0.39 -8.93 16.22
CA GLU A 143 -0.18 -9.13 17.54
C GLU A 143 0.72 -8.55 18.63
N ARG A 144 2.03 -8.82 18.62
CA ARG A 144 2.94 -8.27 19.63
C ARG A 144 2.98 -6.74 19.62
N MET A 145 2.94 -6.14 18.44
CA MET A 145 3.02 -4.69 18.25
C MET A 145 1.71 -3.98 18.61
N LEU A 146 0.58 -4.63 18.35
CA LEU A 146 -0.77 -4.07 18.48
C LEU A 146 -1.55 -4.64 19.69
N ALA A 147 -0.99 -5.57 20.45
CA ALA A 147 -1.60 -6.19 21.64
C ALA A 147 -1.92 -5.21 22.77
N ALA A 148 -1.28 -4.04 22.79
CA ALA A 148 -1.64 -2.97 23.74
C ALA A 148 -2.94 -2.24 23.37
N ALA A 149 -3.51 -2.55 22.19
CA ALA A 149 -4.72 -1.92 21.66
C ALA A 149 -5.95 -2.85 21.60
N LEU A 150 -5.81 -4.12 22.04
CA LEU A 150 -6.89 -5.11 22.22
C LEU A 150 -7.27 -5.22 23.71
#